data_AF-A0A924EIG4-F1
#
_entry.id   AF-A0A924EIG4-F1
#
_cell.length_a   1.000
_cell.length_b   1.000
_cell.length_c   1.000
_cell.angle_alpha   90.00
_cell.angle_beta   90.00
_cell.angle_gamma   90.00
#
_symmetry.space_group_name_H-M   'P 1'
#
loop_
_entity.id
_entity.type
_entity.pdbx_description
1 polymer ?
#
loop_
_entity_poly.entity_id
_entity_poly.type
_entity_poly.pdbx_seq_one_letter_code
_entity_poly.pdbx_strand_id
1 'polypeptide(L)'
;WFGDNVTYKTWGDVWLREGFATFAEQLFLGHFWSAAAAKQQRQGYLTRALGKPCGMVYVNDTTTSDSLFDGANVYAKGQAVVRMLQYAAPDDSAFFRLLRTYQATYALGLASTADLKTMAETIYGYNLDTFFNQWIYSRGYPVYNMSWHQAGSTVWVKLIQTRSCNAYNSHFSTPLQLQLRSATADTFIKVYNSLDTQTYVFNWMPAMTNVYLNTDIWTLLRLNTPVIHDVKLGFTQPDKEKIKVYPNPTKNSWQIDDMQEGLALKLTDVTGRTVWEGKSGRGTTVIPGQRLATGNYYLSVDGADAEYKLIRL
;
A
#
# COMPACT_ATOMS: atom_id res chain seq x y z
N TRP A 1 21.03 -21.74 17.49
CA TRP A 1 20.06 -22.20 16.46
C TRP A 1 20.39 -21.61 15.10
N PHE A 2 20.10 -20.33 14.85
CA PHE A 2 20.54 -19.65 13.63
C PHE A 2 22.02 -19.28 13.73
N GLY A 3 22.86 -19.78 12.82
CA GLY A 3 24.30 -19.60 12.86
C GLY A 3 25.05 -20.90 13.05
N ASP A 4 24.87 -21.58 14.19
CA ASP A 4 25.67 -22.77 14.50
C ASP A 4 24.94 -24.10 14.16
N ASN A 5 23.71 -24.27 14.64
CA ASN A 5 22.93 -25.48 14.34
C ASN A 5 22.55 -25.54 12.86
N VAL A 6 22.18 -24.41 12.28
CA VAL A 6 22.07 -24.25 10.83
C VAL A 6 22.94 -23.07 10.43
N THR A 7 24.02 -23.37 9.71
CA THR A 7 24.91 -22.39 9.09
C THR A 7 24.41 -22.02 7.70
N TYR A 8 24.80 -20.85 7.20
CA TYR A 8 24.52 -20.43 5.83
C TYR A 8 25.43 -21.15 4.81
N LYS A 9 24.89 -21.49 3.63
CA LYS A 9 25.62 -22.24 2.61
C LYS A 9 26.75 -21.45 1.95
N THR A 10 26.59 -20.14 1.80
CA THR A 10 27.59 -19.25 1.20
C THR A 10 27.67 -17.95 1.98
N TRP A 11 28.78 -17.22 1.86
CA TRP A 11 28.92 -15.90 2.47
C TRP A 11 27.85 -14.89 2.01
N GLY A 12 27.28 -15.04 0.82
CA GLY A 12 26.15 -14.23 0.37
C GLY A 12 24.87 -14.44 1.20
N ASP A 13 24.73 -15.61 1.81
CA ASP A 13 23.61 -16.02 2.66
C ASP A 13 23.82 -15.66 4.15
N VAL A 14 24.86 -14.90 4.51
CA VAL A 14 25.21 -14.57 5.91
C VAL A 14 24.06 -13.95 6.72
N TRP A 15 23.14 -13.26 6.04
CA TRP A 15 21.93 -12.68 6.64
C TRP A 15 21.01 -13.73 7.30
N LEU A 16 21.05 -15.00 6.87
CA LEU A 16 20.29 -16.08 7.50
C LEU A 16 20.70 -16.30 8.96
N ARG A 17 21.96 -16.00 9.29
CA ARG A 17 22.42 -15.98 10.68
C ARG A 17 22.05 -14.66 11.34
N GLU A 18 22.59 -13.56 10.80
CA GLU A 18 22.56 -12.27 11.49
C GLU A 18 21.15 -11.67 11.57
N GLY A 19 20.38 -11.77 10.49
CA GLY A 19 19.00 -11.27 10.43
C GLY A 19 18.07 -12.04 11.37
N PHE A 20 18.17 -13.37 11.41
CA PHE A 20 17.35 -14.19 12.32
C PHE A 20 17.77 -14.07 13.78
N ALA A 21 19.08 -13.99 14.07
CA ALA A 21 19.57 -13.74 15.42
C ALA A 21 19.07 -12.39 15.96
N THR A 22 19.21 -11.34 15.15
CA THR A 22 18.72 -10.00 15.50
C THR A 22 17.20 -9.97 15.68
N PHE A 23 16.45 -10.69 14.84
CA PHE A 23 15.00 -10.85 15.01
C PHE A 23 14.64 -11.59 16.30
N ALA A 24 15.42 -12.59 16.70
CA ALA A 24 15.21 -13.32 17.95
C ALA A 24 15.42 -12.43 19.20
N GLU A 25 16.36 -11.49 19.17
CA GLU A 25 16.50 -10.47 20.22
C GLU A 25 15.22 -9.64 20.38
N GLN A 26 14.57 -9.33 19.26
CA GLN A 26 13.31 -8.58 19.27
C GLN A 26 12.16 -9.36 19.91
N LEU A 27 12.10 -10.68 19.68
CA LEU A 27 11.15 -11.56 20.35
C LEU A 27 11.45 -11.65 21.85
N PHE A 28 12.73 -11.77 22.21
CA PHE A 28 13.20 -11.82 23.59
C PHE A 28 12.80 -10.57 24.37
N LEU A 29 13.06 -9.36 23.83
CA LEU A 29 12.63 -8.10 24.46
C LEU A 29 11.10 -8.03 24.61
N GLY A 30 10.36 -8.52 23.61
CA GLY A 30 8.89 -8.52 23.65
C GLY A 30 8.33 -9.40 24.76
N HIS A 31 8.97 -10.57 24.98
CA HIS A 31 8.52 -11.55 25.96
C HIS A 31 8.98 -11.23 27.38
N PHE A 32 10.25 -10.86 27.56
CA PHE A 32 10.86 -10.72 28.88
C PHE A 32 10.91 -9.27 29.41
N TRP A 33 10.73 -8.26 28.54
CA TRP A 33 10.68 -6.85 28.95
C TRP A 33 9.29 -6.25 28.71
N SER A 34 8.97 -5.90 27.46
CA SER A 34 7.69 -5.33 27.09
C SER A 34 7.52 -5.21 25.58
N ALA A 35 6.26 -5.10 25.13
CA ALA A 35 5.95 -4.74 23.76
C ALA A 35 6.57 -3.39 23.33
N ALA A 36 6.67 -2.43 24.27
CA ALA A 36 7.29 -1.13 24.03
C ALA A 36 8.80 -1.23 23.79
N ALA A 37 9.52 -2.04 24.58
CA ALA A 37 10.96 -2.28 24.40
C ALA A 37 11.25 -2.93 23.04
N ALA A 38 10.48 -3.97 22.67
CA ALA A 38 10.60 -4.59 21.35
C ALA A 38 10.31 -3.60 20.21
N LYS A 39 9.30 -2.73 20.37
CA LYS A 39 8.97 -1.69 19.39
C LYS A 39 10.07 -0.63 19.26
N GLN A 40 10.68 -0.22 20.36
CA GLN A 40 11.81 0.71 20.35
C GLN A 40 13.01 0.12 19.60
N GLN A 41 13.33 -1.15 19.83
CA GLN A 41 14.41 -1.83 19.10
C GLN A 41 14.09 -1.91 17.60
N ARG A 42 12.87 -2.29 17.23
CA ARG A 42 12.40 -2.27 15.82
C ARG A 42 12.59 -0.90 15.18
N GLN A 43 12.24 0.17 15.89
CA GLN A 43 12.41 1.52 15.39
C GLN A 43 13.87 1.88 15.17
N GLY A 44 14.78 1.46 16.07
CA GLY A 44 16.22 1.66 15.91
C GLY A 44 16.78 0.97 14.67
N TYR A 45 16.44 -0.31 14.46
CA TYR A 45 16.85 -1.04 13.26
C TYR A 45 16.19 -0.49 11.99
N LEU A 46 14.92 -0.08 12.04
CA LEU A 46 14.27 0.59 10.92
C LEU A 46 15.06 1.83 10.50
N THR A 47 15.39 2.72 11.45
CA THR A 47 16.20 3.91 11.19
C THR A 47 17.56 3.55 10.56
N ARG A 48 18.25 2.53 11.10
CA ARG A 48 19.54 2.07 10.58
C ARG A 48 19.44 1.54 9.14
N ALA A 49 18.44 0.70 8.85
CA ALA A 49 18.20 0.14 7.52
C ALA A 49 17.85 1.25 6.51
N LEU A 50 16.98 2.19 6.90
CA LEU A 50 16.59 3.32 6.06
C LEU A 50 17.76 4.29 5.79
N GLY A 51 18.82 4.26 6.61
CA GLY A 51 20.06 5.00 6.42
C GLY A 51 20.88 4.58 5.19
N LYS A 52 20.58 3.44 4.57
CA LYS A 52 21.17 3.01 3.28
C LYS A 52 20.09 2.87 2.18
N PRO A 53 19.71 3.96 1.49
CA PRO A 53 18.63 3.98 0.50
C PRO A 53 18.74 2.95 -0.64
N CYS A 54 19.96 2.57 -1.04
CA CYS A 54 20.21 1.56 -2.08
C CYS A 54 20.80 0.26 -1.52
N GLY A 55 20.51 -0.07 -0.26
CA GLY A 55 20.98 -1.27 0.43
C GLY A 55 20.31 -2.58 -0.02
N MET A 56 21.04 -3.69 0.03
CA MET A 56 20.63 -5.05 -0.35
C MET A 56 21.02 -6.02 0.76
N VAL A 57 20.20 -7.04 1.03
CA VAL A 57 20.48 -7.99 2.12
C VAL A 57 21.48 -9.06 1.69
N TYR A 58 21.29 -9.64 0.50
CA TYR A 58 22.22 -10.61 -0.04
C TYR A 58 23.57 -9.94 -0.32
N VAL A 59 24.66 -10.57 0.10
CA VAL A 59 26.00 -9.99 -0.04
C VAL A 59 26.66 -10.51 -1.32
N ASN A 60 26.74 -9.65 -2.35
CA ASN A 60 27.43 -9.99 -3.60
C ASN A 60 28.96 -9.89 -3.48
N ASP A 61 29.44 -8.87 -2.77
CA ASP A 61 30.87 -8.68 -2.51
C ASP A 61 31.22 -9.32 -1.17
N THR A 62 31.78 -10.52 -1.23
CA THR A 62 32.18 -11.30 -0.05
C THR A 62 33.68 -11.17 0.25
N THR A 63 34.36 -10.16 -0.32
CA THR A 63 35.82 -10.01 -0.20
C THR A 63 36.24 -9.24 1.05
N THR A 64 35.32 -8.53 1.71
CA THR A 64 35.61 -7.72 2.89
C THR A 64 34.70 -8.08 4.06
N SER A 65 35.25 -7.95 5.27
CA SER A 65 34.46 -8.10 6.51
C SER A 65 33.36 -7.03 6.61
N ASP A 66 33.60 -5.81 6.11
CA ASP A 66 32.66 -4.70 6.20
C ASP A 66 31.39 -4.95 5.37
N SER A 67 31.52 -5.58 4.20
CA SER A 67 30.36 -5.96 3.39
C SER A 67 29.59 -7.15 3.99
N LEU A 68 30.30 -8.13 4.55
CA LEU A 68 29.72 -9.33 5.17
C LEU A 68 28.98 -9.04 6.47
N PHE A 69 29.45 -8.06 7.24
CA PHE A 69 28.88 -7.71 8.55
C PHE A 69 28.30 -6.29 8.58
N ASP A 70 27.79 -5.83 7.43
CA ASP A 70 27.19 -4.51 7.32
C ASP A 70 25.94 -4.41 8.21
N GLY A 71 26.04 -3.65 9.29
CA GLY A 71 24.95 -3.61 10.26
C GLY A 71 23.66 -2.92 9.76
N ALA A 72 23.68 -2.20 8.64
CA ALA A 72 22.45 -1.65 8.05
C ALA A 72 21.76 -2.66 7.11
N ASN A 73 22.53 -3.37 6.30
CA ASN A 73 22.03 -4.28 5.27
C ASN A 73 21.85 -5.71 5.79
N VAL A 74 22.88 -6.28 6.39
CA VAL A 74 22.88 -7.69 6.82
C VAL A 74 22.09 -7.86 8.11
N TYR A 75 22.23 -6.93 9.05
CA TYR A 75 21.55 -6.99 10.35
C TYR A 75 20.21 -6.26 10.32
N ALA A 76 20.22 -4.93 10.15
CA ALA A 76 19.00 -4.12 10.31
C ALA A 76 17.95 -4.38 9.22
N LYS A 77 18.34 -4.40 7.95
CA LYS A 77 17.45 -4.79 6.85
C LYS A 77 17.16 -6.29 6.90
N GLY A 78 18.15 -7.14 7.16
CA GLY A 78 17.95 -8.60 7.33
C GLY A 78 16.87 -8.96 8.34
N GLN A 79 16.91 -8.41 9.57
CA GLN A 79 15.90 -8.69 10.60
C GLN A 79 14.52 -8.12 10.23
N ALA A 80 14.48 -6.96 9.58
CA ALA A 80 13.23 -6.41 9.05
C ALA A 80 12.62 -7.36 8.01
N VAL A 81 13.43 -7.96 7.12
CA VAL A 81 12.95 -8.95 6.15
C VAL A 81 12.47 -10.23 6.82
N VAL A 82 13.12 -10.71 7.89
CA VAL A 82 12.60 -11.85 8.68
C VAL A 82 11.21 -11.52 9.27
N ARG A 83 11.04 -10.33 9.85
CA ARG A 83 9.74 -9.87 10.36
C ARG A 83 8.70 -9.71 9.25
N MET A 84 9.12 -9.28 8.06
CA MET A 84 8.23 -9.21 6.90
C MET A 84 7.84 -10.58 6.38
N LEU A 85 8.73 -11.58 6.47
CA LEU A 85 8.41 -12.97 6.15
C LEU A 85 7.41 -13.56 7.14
N GLN A 86 7.48 -13.18 8.42
CA GLN A 86 6.43 -13.45 9.40
C GLN A 86 5.12 -12.77 9.00
N TYR A 87 5.15 -11.48 8.67
CA TYR A 87 3.94 -10.75 8.29
C TYR A 87 3.33 -11.23 6.98
N ALA A 88 4.15 -11.77 6.08
CA ALA A 88 3.70 -12.37 4.84
C ALA A 88 3.01 -13.71 5.05
N ALA A 89 3.26 -14.43 6.16
CA ALA A 89 2.70 -15.75 6.44
C ALA A 89 1.16 -15.73 6.54
N PRO A 90 0.48 -16.89 6.34
CA PRO A 90 -0.95 -17.03 6.58
C PRO A 90 -1.34 -16.65 8.02
N ASP A 91 -0.53 -17.10 8.98
CA ASP A 91 -0.66 -16.83 10.41
C ASP A 91 0.69 -17.04 11.12
N ASP A 92 0.75 -16.66 12.41
CA ASP A 92 1.95 -16.83 13.23
C ASP A 92 2.34 -18.31 13.39
N SER A 93 1.36 -19.23 13.43
CA SER A 93 1.64 -20.66 13.57
C SER A 93 2.42 -21.21 12.38
N ALA A 94 2.13 -20.73 11.18
CA ALA A 94 2.82 -21.08 9.95
C ALA A 94 4.26 -20.55 9.94
N PHE A 95 4.48 -19.31 10.38
CA PHE A 95 5.83 -18.77 10.53
C PHE A 95 6.65 -19.57 11.55
N PHE A 96 6.12 -19.85 12.74
CA PHE A 96 6.86 -20.63 13.73
C PHE A 96 7.03 -22.10 13.33
N ARG A 97 6.11 -22.66 12.53
CA ARG A 97 6.28 -23.98 11.91
C ARG A 97 7.44 -23.96 10.91
N LEU A 98 7.54 -22.94 10.05
CA LEU A 98 8.69 -22.73 9.18
C LEU A 98 10.00 -22.72 9.96
N LEU A 99 10.10 -21.98 11.07
CA LEU A 99 11.34 -21.95 11.87
C LEU A 99 11.70 -23.32 12.43
N ARG A 100 10.74 -24.06 12.98
CA ARG A 100 10.98 -25.41 13.52
C ARG A 100 11.38 -26.40 12.41
N THR A 101 10.67 -26.39 11.29
CA THR A 101 10.99 -27.26 10.15
C THR A 101 12.37 -26.93 9.59
N TYR A 102 12.71 -25.65 9.44
CA TYR A 102 14.04 -25.21 8.99
C TYR A 102 15.15 -25.74 9.90
N GLN A 103 14.98 -25.58 11.21
CA GLN A 103 15.97 -26.04 12.19
C GLN A 103 16.11 -27.57 12.24
N ALA A 104 15.03 -28.32 11.96
CA ALA A 104 15.05 -29.77 11.93
C ALA A 104 15.64 -30.32 10.62
N THR A 105 15.26 -29.76 9.48
CA THR A 105 15.69 -30.22 8.15
C THR A 105 17.17 -29.96 7.89
N TYR A 106 17.69 -28.80 8.30
CA TYR A 106 19.08 -28.40 8.04
C TYR A 106 19.99 -28.54 9.25
N ALA A 107 19.55 -29.24 10.30
CA ALA A 107 20.29 -29.40 11.55
C ALA A 107 21.72 -29.90 11.31
N LEU A 108 22.68 -29.27 12.01
CA LEU A 108 24.12 -29.49 11.90
C LEU A 108 24.65 -29.37 10.46
N GLY A 109 23.99 -28.55 9.64
CA GLY A 109 24.25 -28.44 8.21
C GLY A 109 24.18 -27.02 7.67
N LEU A 110 24.07 -26.94 6.34
CA LEU A 110 24.09 -25.71 5.57
C LEU A 110 22.73 -25.46 4.91
N ALA A 111 22.26 -24.22 4.93
CA ALA A 111 21.09 -23.79 4.18
C ALA A 111 21.36 -22.48 3.43
N SER A 112 20.82 -22.36 2.23
CA SER A 112 20.85 -21.14 1.42
C SER A 112 19.55 -20.35 1.55
N THR A 113 19.55 -19.12 1.04
CA THR A 113 18.32 -18.32 0.95
C THR A 113 17.26 -19.01 0.08
N ALA A 114 17.68 -19.73 -0.97
CA ALA A 114 16.78 -20.49 -1.83
C ALA A 114 16.13 -21.68 -1.10
N ASP A 115 16.88 -22.33 -0.19
CA ASP A 115 16.39 -23.41 0.66
C ASP A 115 15.30 -22.92 1.63
N LEU A 116 15.55 -21.78 2.29
CA LEU A 116 14.56 -21.11 3.13
C LEU A 116 13.30 -20.72 2.33
N LYS A 117 13.48 -20.13 1.14
CA LYS A 117 12.38 -19.75 0.25
C LYS A 117 11.50 -20.94 -0.10
N THR A 118 12.10 -22.01 -0.61
CA THR A 118 11.37 -23.21 -1.04
C THR A 118 10.56 -23.82 0.11
N MET A 119 11.14 -23.86 1.31
CA MET A 119 10.45 -24.33 2.51
C MET A 119 9.30 -23.41 2.92
N ALA A 120 9.51 -22.10 2.88
CA ALA A 120 8.48 -21.11 3.19
C ALA A 120 7.31 -21.22 2.20
N GLU A 121 7.57 -21.31 0.89
CA GLU A 121 6.54 -21.50 -0.15
C GLU A 121 5.72 -22.77 0.09
N THR A 122 6.38 -23.87 0.46
CA THR A 122 5.73 -25.14 0.78
C THR A 122 4.79 -25.02 2.00
N ILE A 123 5.23 -24.31 3.05
CA ILE A 123 4.47 -24.17 4.30
C ILE A 123 3.36 -23.11 4.18
N TYR A 124 3.59 -22.06 3.41
CA TYR A 124 2.67 -20.93 3.24
C TYR A 124 1.62 -21.21 2.16
N GLY A 125 1.93 -22.07 1.19
CA GLY A 125 1.02 -22.48 0.12
C GLY A 125 0.95 -21.51 -1.06
N TYR A 126 1.89 -20.58 -1.19
CA TYR A 126 1.99 -19.65 -2.33
C TYR A 126 3.43 -19.27 -2.63
N ASN A 127 3.64 -18.77 -3.85
CA ASN A 127 4.92 -18.33 -4.37
C ASN A 127 5.42 -17.06 -3.64
N LEU A 128 6.73 -17.02 -3.35
CA LEU A 128 7.43 -15.94 -2.66
C LEU A 128 8.56 -15.35 -3.53
N ASP A 129 8.60 -15.63 -4.85
CA ASP A 129 9.62 -15.08 -5.76
C ASP A 129 9.70 -13.56 -5.66
N THR A 130 8.56 -12.87 -5.80
CA THR A 130 8.52 -11.41 -5.69
C THR A 130 9.05 -10.92 -4.35
N PHE A 131 8.71 -11.60 -3.25
CA PHE A 131 9.17 -11.25 -1.92
C PHE A 131 10.70 -11.35 -1.81
N PHE A 132 11.28 -12.51 -2.14
CA PHE A 132 12.73 -12.72 -2.01
C PHE A 132 13.51 -11.86 -3.01
N ASN A 133 13.01 -11.73 -4.25
CA ASN A 133 13.65 -10.87 -5.25
C ASN A 133 13.73 -9.42 -4.79
N GLN A 134 12.63 -8.83 -4.33
CA GLN A 134 12.64 -7.40 -3.97
C GLN A 134 13.35 -7.12 -2.63
N TRP A 135 13.25 -8.03 -1.65
CA TRP A 135 13.73 -7.77 -0.29
C TRP A 135 15.13 -8.32 0.01
N ILE A 136 15.50 -9.44 -0.61
CA ILE A 136 16.80 -10.07 -0.40
C ILE A 136 17.77 -9.72 -1.52
N TYR A 137 17.38 -9.98 -2.77
CA TYR A 137 18.27 -9.91 -3.94
C TYR A 137 18.29 -8.55 -4.64
N SER A 138 17.40 -7.62 -4.24
CA SER A 138 17.29 -6.29 -4.82
C SER A 138 17.52 -5.19 -3.78
N ARG A 139 17.53 -3.94 -4.25
CA ARG A 139 17.97 -2.76 -3.48
C ARG A 139 16.84 -1.84 -3.08
N GLY A 140 17.03 -1.21 -1.94
CA GLY A 140 16.16 -0.16 -1.42
C GLY A 140 14.89 -0.65 -0.75
N TYR A 141 13.91 0.23 -0.65
CA TYR A 141 12.64 0.08 0.03
C TYR A 141 11.61 1.08 -0.55
N PRO A 142 10.29 0.85 -0.35
CA PRO A 142 9.26 1.76 -0.80
C PRO A 142 9.18 3.00 0.10
N VAL A 143 8.89 4.12 -0.55
CA VAL A 143 8.65 5.42 0.08
C VAL A 143 7.22 5.84 -0.26
N TYR A 144 6.37 5.96 0.76
CA TYR A 144 4.94 6.20 0.59
C TYR A 144 4.54 7.65 0.87
N ASN A 145 3.64 8.16 0.06
CA ASN A 145 2.71 9.23 0.41
C ASN A 145 1.33 8.60 0.62
N MET A 146 0.62 9.01 1.67
CA MET A 146 -0.70 8.47 2.03
C MET A 146 -1.72 9.60 2.18
N SER A 147 -2.88 9.42 1.57
CA SER A 147 -4.07 10.22 1.84
C SER A 147 -5.26 9.36 2.20
N TRP A 148 -6.22 9.94 2.92
CA TRP A 148 -7.43 9.24 3.33
C TRP A 148 -8.63 10.18 3.40
N HIS A 149 -9.82 9.59 3.38
CA HIS A 149 -11.09 10.28 3.57
C HIS A 149 -12.15 9.30 4.08
N GLN A 150 -13.13 9.80 4.82
CA GLN A 150 -14.32 9.04 5.18
C GLN A 150 -15.59 9.85 4.87
N ALA A 151 -16.52 9.23 4.16
CA ALA A 151 -17.86 9.77 3.92
C ALA A 151 -18.91 8.76 4.41
N GLY A 152 -19.67 9.14 5.43
CA GLY A 152 -20.53 8.20 6.15
C GLY A 152 -19.69 7.06 6.73
N SER A 153 -20.05 5.82 6.40
CA SER A 153 -19.28 4.64 6.81
C SER A 153 -18.22 4.20 5.80
N THR A 154 -18.12 4.85 4.64
CA THR A 154 -17.14 4.46 3.61
C THR A 154 -15.85 5.20 3.83
N VAL A 155 -14.73 4.48 3.84
CA VAL A 155 -13.40 5.06 3.98
C VAL A 155 -12.57 4.71 2.77
N TRP A 156 -11.84 5.70 2.28
CA TRP A 156 -10.83 5.57 1.24
C TRP A 156 -9.45 5.81 1.83
N VAL A 157 -8.49 4.95 1.48
CA VAL A 157 -7.07 5.17 1.76
C VAL A 157 -6.31 5.01 0.46
N LYS A 158 -5.63 6.06 0.02
CA LYS A 158 -4.77 6.05 -1.16
C LYS A 158 -3.31 6.04 -0.74
N LEU A 159 -2.59 5.08 -1.30
CA LEU A 159 -1.14 4.99 -1.21
C LEU A 159 -0.53 5.31 -2.58
N ILE A 160 0.50 6.15 -2.58
CA ILE A 160 1.38 6.38 -3.72
C ILE A 160 2.78 5.98 -3.27
N GLN A 161 3.38 4.97 -3.90
CA GLN A 161 4.76 4.57 -3.64
C GLN A 161 5.72 5.12 -4.68
N THR A 162 6.90 5.47 -4.19
CA THR A 162 8.13 5.61 -4.96
C THR A 162 9.18 4.69 -4.34
N ARG A 163 10.41 4.69 -4.87
CA ARG A 163 11.47 3.79 -4.42
C ARG A 163 12.64 4.63 -3.91
N SER A 164 13.27 4.17 -2.84
CA SER A 164 14.52 4.77 -2.36
C SER A 164 15.70 4.55 -3.33
N CYS A 165 15.56 3.60 -4.27
CA CYS A 165 16.54 3.27 -5.30
C CYS A 165 15.84 2.82 -6.60
N ASN A 166 15.59 3.75 -7.52
CA ASN A 166 14.71 3.52 -8.68
C ASN A 166 15.22 2.49 -9.71
N ALA A 167 16.54 2.25 -9.79
CA ALA A 167 17.12 1.42 -10.84
C ALA A 167 16.88 -0.09 -10.69
N TYR A 168 16.42 -0.55 -9.51
CA TYR A 168 16.43 -1.97 -9.16
C TYR A 168 15.04 -2.59 -8.98
N ASN A 169 14.01 -1.78 -8.76
CA ASN A 169 12.63 -2.25 -8.61
C ASN A 169 11.67 -1.30 -9.32
N SER A 170 10.77 -1.85 -10.14
CA SER A 170 9.69 -1.07 -10.76
C SER A 170 8.65 -0.62 -9.72
N HIS A 171 8.34 -1.47 -8.75
CA HIS A 171 7.54 -1.18 -7.55
C HIS A 171 7.84 -2.26 -6.49
N PHE A 172 7.42 -2.04 -5.24
CA PHE A 172 7.41 -3.08 -4.20
C PHE A 172 6.00 -3.65 -4.06
N SER A 173 5.90 -4.98 -4.03
CA SER A 173 4.66 -5.70 -3.73
C SER A 173 4.72 -6.29 -2.32
N THR A 174 3.92 -5.80 -1.39
CA THR A 174 4.05 -6.19 0.03
C THR A 174 2.74 -6.00 0.81
N PRO A 175 2.46 -6.87 1.81
CA PRO A 175 1.43 -6.58 2.79
C PRO A 175 1.81 -5.33 3.62
N LEU A 176 0.82 -4.54 3.99
CA LEU A 176 0.94 -3.33 4.80
C LEU A 176 -0.11 -3.32 5.91
N GLN A 177 0.27 -2.81 7.07
CA GLN A 177 -0.65 -2.58 8.19
C GLN A 177 -1.19 -1.15 8.12
N LEU A 178 -2.50 -0.99 8.08
CA LEU A 178 -3.19 0.27 8.36
C LEU A 178 -3.75 0.21 9.79
N GLN A 179 -3.64 1.30 10.54
CA GLN A 179 -4.34 1.49 11.81
C GLN A 179 -5.35 2.61 11.63
N LEU A 180 -6.63 2.28 11.62
CA LEU A 180 -7.71 3.26 11.66
C LEU A 180 -7.95 3.68 13.10
N ARG A 181 -8.09 4.98 13.34
CA ARG A 181 -8.36 5.54 14.66
C ARG A 181 -9.57 6.44 14.68
N SER A 182 -10.33 6.36 15.76
CA SER A 182 -11.47 7.22 16.07
C SER A 182 -11.43 7.61 17.55
N ALA A 183 -12.40 8.40 18.00
CA ALA A 183 -12.53 8.71 19.41
C ALA A 183 -13.00 7.51 20.26
N THR A 184 -13.63 6.50 19.65
CA THR A 184 -14.33 5.42 20.37
C THR A 184 -13.75 4.03 20.10
N ALA A 185 -12.99 3.85 19.03
CA ALA A 185 -12.42 2.57 18.62
C ALA A 185 -11.20 2.74 17.70
N ASP A 186 -10.31 1.77 17.75
CA ASP A 186 -9.21 1.59 16.81
C ASP A 186 -9.31 0.20 16.17
N THR A 187 -8.81 0.06 14.94
CA THR A 187 -8.66 -1.26 14.31
C THR A 187 -7.43 -1.32 13.41
N PHE A 188 -6.92 -2.54 13.21
CA PHE A 188 -5.84 -2.82 12.27
C PHE A 188 -6.39 -3.53 11.04
N ILE A 189 -5.98 -3.07 9.87
CA ILE A 189 -6.31 -3.69 8.58
C ILE A 189 -5.01 -4.07 7.88
N LYS A 190 -4.88 -5.34 7.48
CA LYS A 190 -3.82 -5.78 6.58
C LYS A 190 -4.30 -5.60 5.15
N VAL A 191 -3.61 -4.77 4.38
CA VAL A 191 -3.85 -4.57 2.94
C VAL A 191 -2.65 -5.06 2.15
N TYR A 192 -2.82 -5.33 0.86
CA TYR A 192 -1.72 -5.73 -0.02
C TYR A 192 -1.50 -4.65 -1.08
N ASN A 193 -0.32 -4.03 -1.06
CA ASN A 193 0.06 -3.04 -2.07
C ASN A 193 0.87 -3.72 -3.18
N SER A 194 0.44 -3.55 -4.43
CA SER A 194 1.10 -4.10 -5.62
C SER A 194 1.19 -3.11 -6.77
N LEU A 195 0.78 -1.86 -6.56
CA LEU A 195 0.80 -0.79 -7.57
C LEU A 195 1.49 0.46 -7.04
N ASP A 196 2.04 1.26 -7.96
CA ASP A 196 2.63 2.57 -7.66
C ASP A 196 1.60 3.53 -7.07
N THR A 197 0.35 3.46 -7.52
CA THR A 197 -0.79 4.15 -6.91
C THR A 197 -1.90 3.16 -6.68
N GLN A 198 -2.38 3.03 -5.44
CA GLN A 198 -3.45 2.10 -5.09
C GLN A 198 -4.38 2.73 -4.05
N THR A 199 -5.68 2.59 -4.28
CA THR A 199 -6.72 3.02 -3.34
C THR A 199 -7.43 1.80 -2.77
N TYR A 200 -7.56 1.78 -1.46
CA TYR A 200 -8.34 0.80 -0.71
C TYR A 200 -9.63 1.44 -0.23
N VAL A 201 -10.71 0.66 -0.29
CA VAL A 201 -12.03 1.09 0.19
C VAL A 201 -12.52 0.07 1.20
N PHE A 202 -13.00 0.56 2.33
CA PHE A 202 -13.52 -0.29 3.41
C PHE A 202 -14.72 0.39 4.08
N ASN A 203 -15.52 -0.44 4.75
CA ASN A 203 -16.65 0.02 5.55
C ASN A 203 -16.23 0.10 7.02
N TRP A 204 -16.34 1.27 7.62
CA TRP A 204 -16.07 1.51 9.04
C TRP A 204 -16.96 2.65 9.56
N MET A 205 -17.80 2.34 10.55
CA MET A 205 -18.82 3.27 11.05
C MET A 205 -18.29 4.37 11.99
N PRO A 206 -17.37 4.11 12.93
CA PRO A 206 -16.82 5.16 13.79
C PRO A 206 -16.20 6.29 12.97
N ALA A 207 -16.45 7.54 13.40
CA ALA A 207 -15.88 8.71 12.74
C ALA A 207 -14.36 8.73 12.92
N MET A 208 -13.64 8.60 11.81
CA MET A 208 -12.19 8.58 11.75
C MET A 208 -11.61 9.89 12.28
N THR A 209 -10.67 9.79 13.20
CA THR A 209 -9.80 10.90 13.58
C THR A 209 -8.49 10.86 12.79
N ASN A 210 -7.99 9.66 12.48
CA ASN A 210 -6.77 9.49 11.69
C ASN A 210 -6.62 8.07 11.13
N VAL A 211 -5.71 7.90 10.17
CA VAL A 211 -5.15 6.59 9.77
C VAL A 211 -3.63 6.64 9.82
N TYR A 212 -3.03 5.56 10.29
CA TYR A 212 -1.58 5.41 10.33
C TYR A 212 -1.15 4.21 9.49
N LEU A 213 0.02 4.33 8.86
CA LEU A 213 0.66 3.24 8.13
C LEU A 213 1.74 2.61 9.02
N ASN A 214 1.71 1.28 9.14
CA ASN A 214 2.80 0.46 9.66
C ASN A 214 3.21 0.79 11.11
N THR A 215 2.24 1.02 11.99
CA THR A 215 2.51 1.46 13.38
C THR A 215 3.24 0.42 14.22
N ASP A 216 3.16 -0.87 13.90
CA ASP A 216 3.93 -1.93 14.56
C ASP A 216 5.22 -2.31 13.83
N ILE A 217 5.57 -1.58 12.77
CA ILE A 217 6.81 -1.75 12.00
C ILE A 217 6.89 -3.19 11.48
N TRP A 218 5.85 -3.63 10.77
CA TRP A 218 5.83 -4.92 10.10
C TRP A 218 6.60 -4.91 8.79
N THR A 219 6.61 -3.76 8.11
CA THR A 219 7.21 -3.60 6.77
C THR A 219 8.35 -2.58 6.80
N LEU A 220 9.43 -2.86 6.10
CA LEU A 220 10.50 -1.88 5.85
C LEU A 220 10.03 -0.86 4.82
N LEU A 221 9.61 0.31 5.28
CA LEU A 221 9.16 1.41 4.44
C LEU A 221 9.46 2.76 5.07
N ARG A 222 9.35 3.83 4.29
CA ARG A 222 9.37 5.21 4.77
C ARG A 222 8.10 5.93 4.37
N LEU A 223 7.53 6.73 5.28
CA LEU A 223 6.56 7.76 4.92
C LEU A 223 7.31 9.04 4.53
N ASN A 224 7.02 9.58 3.35
CA ASN A 224 7.66 10.79 2.82
C ASN A 224 7.06 12.07 3.42
N THR A 225 5.75 12.06 3.60
CA THR A 225 4.99 13.18 4.19
C THR A 225 4.12 12.67 5.32
N PRO A 226 3.66 13.55 6.22
CA PRO A 226 2.52 13.25 7.07
C PRO A 226 1.33 12.76 6.25
N VAL A 227 0.49 11.95 6.89
CA VAL A 227 -0.75 11.44 6.31
C VAL A 227 -1.70 12.61 6.06
N ILE A 228 -2.26 12.69 4.86
CA ILE A 228 -3.12 13.79 4.43
C ILE A 228 -4.59 13.36 4.52
N HIS A 229 -5.43 14.14 5.23
CA HIS A 229 -6.88 14.00 5.11
C HIS A 229 -7.34 14.77 3.86
N ASP A 230 -7.68 14.05 2.79
CA ASP A 230 -8.06 14.60 1.49
C ASP A 230 -9.55 14.42 1.27
N VAL A 231 -10.35 15.45 1.58
CA VAL A 231 -11.82 15.41 1.45
C VAL A 231 -12.33 15.17 0.02
N LYS A 232 -11.45 15.21 -0.99
CA LYS A 232 -11.80 14.88 -2.38
C LYS A 232 -11.49 13.42 -2.73
N LEU A 233 -10.79 12.68 -1.88
CA LEU A 233 -10.47 11.28 -2.12
C LEU A 233 -11.74 10.42 -2.05
N GLY A 234 -11.88 9.52 -3.02
CA GLY A 234 -13.10 8.73 -3.20
C GLY A 234 -14.17 9.42 -4.04
N PHE A 235 -13.98 10.72 -4.32
CA PHE A 235 -14.71 11.48 -5.33
C PHE A 235 -13.88 11.57 -6.62
N THR A 236 -13.50 10.43 -7.18
CA THR A 236 -12.91 10.37 -8.52
C THR A 236 -13.91 9.73 -9.46
N GLN A 237 -14.54 10.62 -10.23
CA GLN A 237 -15.58 10.43 -11.24
C GLN A 237 -17.00 10.25 -10.70
N PRO A 238 -17.97 11.08 -11.14
CA PRO A 238 -19.35 10.70 -11.01
C PRO A 238 -19.58 9.46 -11.87
N ASP A 239 -19.91 8.33 -11.24
CA ASP A 239 -20.43 7.15 -11.91
C ASP A 239 -21.53 7.58 -12.90
N LYS A 240 -21.43 7.13 -14.15
CA LYS A 240 -22.48 7.34 -15.16
C LYS A 240 -23.86 6.90 -14.69
N GLU A 241 -23.91 5.98 -13.72
CA GLU A 241 -25.13 5.45 -13.11
C GLU A 241 -25.72 6.33 -11.99
N LYS A 242 -24.98 7.33 -11.49
CA LYS A 242 -25.43 8.20 -10.39
C LYS A 242 -25.90 9.59 -10.85
N ILE A 243 -25.42 10.12 -11.98
CA ILE A 243 -25.93 11.38 -12.52
C ILE A 243 -27.26 11.15 -13.23
N LYS A 244 -28.35 11.53 -12.57
CA LYS A 244 -29.69 11.55 -13.16
C LYS A 244 -29.92 12.92 -13.80
N VAL A 245 -29.93 12.95 -15.13
CA VAL A 245 -30.34 14.15 -15.89
C VAL A 245 -31.79 14.00 -16.32
N TYR A 246 -32.65 14.90 -15.87
CA TYR A 246 -34.09 14.80 -16.12
C TYR A 246 -34.78 16.17 -16.25
N PRO A 247 -35.94 16.26 -16.92
CA PRO A 247 -36.46 15.24 -17.82
C PRO A 247 -35.56 15.11 -19.05
N ASN A 248 -35.36 13.89 -19.53
CA ASN A 248 -34.66 13.64 -20.78
C ASN A 248 -35.46 12.59 -21.56
N PRO A 249 -36.19 12.97 -22.64
CA PRO A 249 -36.14 14.27 -23.34
C PRO A 249 -36.76 15.48 -22.60
N THR A 250 -36.44 16.72 -23.01
CA THR A 250 -37.02 17.96 -22.46
C THR A 250 -37.51 18.97 -23.51
N LYS A 251 -38.50 19.79 -23.11
CA LYS A 251 -38.96 20.98 -23.85
C LYS A 251 -38.28 22.29 -23.44
N ASN A 252 -37.74 22.38 -22.22
CA ASN A 252 -37.34 23.66 -21.63
C ASN A 252 -35.94 23.63 -21.03
N SER A 253 -35.65 22.65 -20.19
CA SER A 253 -34.38 22.54 -19.49
C SER A 253 -34.16 21.11 -18.99
N TRP A 254 -32.90 20.78 -18.75
CA TRP A 254 -32.51 19.61 -18.00
C TRP A 254 -32.12 20.01 -16.58
N GLN A 255 -32.38 19.14 -15.64
CA GLN A 255 -32.03 19.25 -14.23
C GLN A 255 -31.09 18.13 -13.86
N ILE A 256 -30.14 18.43 -12.98
CA ILE A 256 -29.22 17.47 -12.42
C ILE A 256 -29.19 17.69 -10.92
N ASP A 257 -29.57 16.66 -10.16
CA ASP A 257 -29.56 16.71 -8.71
C ASP A 257 -28.29 16.08 -8.13
N ASP A 258 -28.04 16.41 -6.86
CA ASP A 258 -27.07 15.74 -6.00
C ASP A 258 -25.64 15.68 -6.57
N MET A 259 -25.27 16.69 -7.35
CA MET A 259 -23.89 16.86 -7.80
C MET A 259 -23.03 17.53 -6.73
N GLN A 260 -21.76 17.14 -6.68
CA GLN A 260 -20.74 17.89 -5.97
C GLN A 260 -20.69 19.33 -6.49
N GLU A 261 -20.67 20.32 -5.60
CA GLU A 261 -20.61 21.73 -5.96
C GLU A 261 -19.29 22.08 -6.68
N GLY A 262 -19.40 22.86 -7.76
CA GLY A 262 -18.26 23.46 -8.46
C GLY A 262 -17.65 22.61 -9.59
N LEU A 263 -18.23 21.46 -9.96
CA LEU A 263 -17.82 20.69 -11.13
C LEU A 263 -18.16 21.45 -12.41
N ALA A 264 -17.22 21.54 -13.35
CA ALA A 264 -17.49 22.18 -14.63
C ALA A 264 -18.37 21.26 -15.50
N LEU A 265 -19.39 21.85 -16.12
CA LEU A 265 -20.37 21.20 -16.98
C LEU A 265 -20.29 21.83 -18.37
N LYS A 266 -20.30 21.00 -19.40
CA LYS A 266 -20.25 21.46 -20.78
C LYS A 266 -21.22 20.66 -21.65
N LEU A 267 -22.11 21.39 -22.33
CA LEU A 267 -23.07 20.82 -23.27
C LEU A 267 -22.61 21.09 -24.71
N THR A 268 -22.52 20.03 -25.51
CA THR A 268 -22.16 20.09 -26.93
C THR A 268 -23.30 19.59 -27.81
N ASP A 269 -23.38 20.08 -29.05
CA ASP A 269 -24.23 19.48 -30.09
C ASP A 269 -23.56 18.26 -30.74
N VAL A 270 -24.25 17.60 -31.68
CA VAL A 270 -23.73 16.43 -32.41
C VAL A 270 -22.46 16.69 -33.24
N THR A 271 -22.11 17.95 -33.49
CA THR A 271 -20.90 18.35 -34.21
C THR A 271 -19.72 18.63 -33.27
N GLY A 272 -19.94 18.51 -31.96
CA GLY A 272 -18.95 18.82 -30.92
C GLY A 272 -18.86 20.31 -30.58
N ARG A 273 -19.72 21.16 -31.14
CA ARG A 273 -19.75 22.60 -30.82
C ARG A 273 -20.36 22.79 -29.43
N THR A 274 -19.66 23.54 -28.58
CA THR A 274 -20.19 23.96 -27.28
C THR A 274 -21.40 24.87 -27.45
N VAL A 275 -22.52 24.51 -26.81
CA VAL A 275 -23.76 25.30 -26.80
C VAL A 275 -24.09 25.85 -25.42
N TRP A 276 -23.49 25.31 -24.35
CA TRP A 276 -23.62 25.82 -22.99
C TRP A 276 -22.46 25.35 -22.10
N GLU A 277 -22.04 26.19 -21.15
CA GLU A 277 -21.07 25.87 -20.09
C GLU A 277 -21.58 26.40 -18.76
N GLY A 278 -21.26 25.70 -17.68
CA GLY A 278 -21.64 26.10 -16.33
C GLY A 278 -20.89 25.32 -15.26
N LYS A 279 -21.29 25.52 -14.00
CA LYS A 279 -20.80 24.73 -12.87
C LYS A 279 -21.97 24.16 -12.08
N SER A 280 -21.79 22.98 -11.48
CA SER A 280 -22.77 22.41 -10.57
C SER A 280 -22.91 23.25 -9.29
N GLY A 281 -24.14 23.45 -8.82
CA GLY A 281 -24.45 24.12 -7.55
C GLY A 281 -24.76 23.13 -6.42
N ARG A 282 -24.90 23.63 -5.18
CA ARG A 282 -25.50 22.83 -4.10
C ARG A 282 -26.99 22.62 -4.38
N GLY A 283 -27.39 21.38 -4.65
CA GLY A 283 -28.77 21.00 -4.98
C GLY A 283 -28.96 20.80 -6.48
N THR A 284 -30.08 21.26 -7.02
CA THR A 284 -30.42 21.08 -8.44
C THR A 284 -29.68 22.08 -9.33
N THR A 285 -28.89 21.57 -10.27
CA THR A 285 -28.28 22.36 -11.34
C THR A 285 -29.18 22.33 -12.58
N VAL A 286 -29.46 23.50 -13.16
CA VAL A 286 -30.35 23.63 -14.32
C VAL A 286 -29.56 23.97 -15.58
N ILE A 287 -29.68 23.14 -16.60
CA ILE A 287 -29.13 23.37 -17.94
C ILE A 287 -30.26 23.88 -18.86
N PRO A 288 -30.20 25.13 -19.34
CA PRO A 288 -31.26 25.71 -20.18
C PRO A 288 -31.27 25.10 -21.58
N GLY A 289 -32.44 24.66 -22.03
CA GLY A 289 -32.67 24.11 -23.37
C GLY A 289 -33.57 24.97 -24.26
N GLN A 290 -34.28 25.97 -23.73
CA GLN A 290 -35.29 26.76 -24.46
C GLN A 290 -34.79 27.40 -25.77
N ARG A 291 -33.50 27.78 -25.81
CA ARG A 291 -32.87 28.43 -26.97
C ARG A 291 -32.11 27.46 -27.89
N LEU A 292 -32.14 26.17 -27.56
CA LEU A 292 -31.51 25.11 -28.36
C LEU A 292 -32.52 24.55 -29.36
N ALA A 293 -32.03 24.20 -30.55
CA ALA A 293 -32.83 23.51 -31.56
C ALA A 293 -33.21 22.10 -31.10
N THR A 294 -34.27 21.54 -31.70
CA THR A 294 -34.64 20.12 -31.51
C THR A 294 -33.49 19.22 -31.97
N GLY A 295 -33.07 18.26 -31.15
CA GLY A 295 -31.95 17.39 -31.49
C GLY A 295 -31.28 16.70 -30.30
N ASN A 296 -30.19 15.99 -30.60
CA ASN A 296 -29.33 15.34 -29.61
C ASN A 296 -28.21 16.28 -29.16
N TYR A 297 -27.91 16.25 -27.87
CA TYR A 297 -26.84 16.98 -27.23
C TYR A 297 -26.05 16.03 -26.32
N TYR A 298 -24.81 16.39 -26.01
CA TYR A 298 -23.94 15.61 -25.14
C TYR A 298 -23.46 16.47 -23.98
N LEU A 299 -23.78 16.04 -22.78
CA LEU A 299 -23.29 16.67 -21.56
C LEU A 299 -22.01 15.96 -21.12
N SER A 300 -20.96 16.74 -20.94
CA SER A 300 -19.71 16.35 -20.29
C SER A 300 -19.61 17.01 -18.92
N VAL A 301 -19.06 16.26 -17.97
CA VAL A 301 -18.83 16.69 -16.59
C VAL A 301 -17.35 16.55 -16.31
N ASP A 302 -16.72 17.62 -15.85
CA ASP A 302 -15.31 17.63 -15.52
C ASP A 302 -14.98 16.56 -14.47
N GLY A 303 -13.98 15.74 -14.78
CA GLY A 303 -13.61 14.57 -13.99
C GLY A 303 -14.49 13.33 -14.20
N ALA A 304 -15.42 13.29 -15.17
CA ALA A 304 -16.13 12.06 -15.58
C ALA A 304 -15.61 11.53 -16.93
N ASP A 305 -15.31 10.23 -17.05
CA ASP A 305 -14.87 9.62 -18.32
C ASP A 305 -16.01 9.38 -19.33
N ALA A 306 -17.22 9.88 -19.07
CA ALA A 306 -18.40 9.59 -19.88
C ALA A 306 -19.26 10.82 -20.21
N GLU A 307 -19.74 10.86 -21.45
CA GLU A 307 -20.76 11.83 -21.91
C GLU A 307 -22.19 11.27 -21.73
N TYR A 308 -23.12 12.16 -21.38
CA TYR A 308 -24.55 11.88 -21.22
C TYR A 308 -25.32 12.41 -22.42
N LYS A 309 -26.03 11.53 -23.13
CA LYS A 309 -26.87 11.93 -24.26
C LYS A 309 -28.16 12.58 -23.76
N LEU A 310 -28.40 13.82 -24.16
CA LEU A 310 -29.58 14.62 -23.85
C LEU A 310 -30.39 14.90 -25.12
N ILE A 311 -31.72 14.89 -25.01
CA ILE A 311 -32.65 15.05 -26.13
C ILE A 311 -33.52 16.28 -25.90
N ARG A 312 -33.47 17.23 -26.85
CA ARG A 312 -34.31 18.43 -26.90
C ARG A 312 -35.46 18.18 -27.88
N LEU A 313 -36.71 18.30 -27.40
CA LEU A 313 -37.96 18.14 -28.18
C LEU A 313 -38.41 19.44 -28.85
#